data_AF-A0A8H5LY46-F1
#
_entry.id   AF-A0A8H5LY46-F1
#
_cell.length_a   1.000
_cell.length_b   1.000
_cell.length_c   1.000
_cell.angle_alpha   90.00
_cell.angle_beta   90.00
_cell.angle_gamma   90.00
#
_symmetry.space_group_name_H-M   'P 1'
#
loop_
_entity.id
_entity.type
_entity.pdbx_description
1 polymer ?
#
loop_
_entity_poly.entity_id
_entity_poly.type
_entity_poly.pdbx_seq_one_letter_code
_entity_poly.pdbx_strand_id
1 'polypeptide(L)'
;MSSGRVNDLLHRARGEQYRHSQNLRRSRTHIAVPSRNLPSLPFNLIDLDPPTTENSLIESTKEKPDQRALKKYSGPDPPKSWTLTAAKDVRNTAAWRKQALAAVFAHRSQFRHETHLTTAELIDEANPKLPSLVTLCLEMLVNEFTTSEFIEDIVPCLPPHLRLQLLRYTAVHSPLSGVMLQSLLIPDGHTDGELIVVGPSASLRGTFFLSSSSDMTDAASSSPQAARNISQDWDDDDGTPNPLQCFIYMSTRLSPSLLLSLPPSITHLALINLPTSIALHRLPGVCPLIKFLDLSYNTWLNPMSTDAANSLSRLDWDRWSHLRTLCLRESSIPEDMLVKVNKNRWDEVGIIR
;
A
#
# COMPACT_ATOMS: atom_id res chain seq x y z
N MET A 1 -42.31 12.08 43.75
CA MET A 1 -41.63 10.78 43.55
C MET A 1 -41.32 10.62 42.07
N SER A 2 -40.05 10.57 41.68
CA SER A 2 -39.63 10.85 40.30
C SER A 2 -39.82 9.67 39.35
N SER A 3 -40.46 9.93 38.21
CA SER A 3 -40.76 8.97 37.14
C SER A 3 -39.52 8.33 36.51
N GLY A 4 -38.36 8.99 36.57
CA GLY A 4 -37.10 8.46 36.05
C GLY A 4 -36.64 7.16 36.72
N ARG A 5 -36.86 7.03 38.04
CA ARG A 5 -36.42 5.85 38.80
C ARG A 5 -37.20 4.59 38.42
N VAL A 6 -38.44 4.74 37.98
CA VAL A 6 -39.27 3.62 37.50
C VAL A 6 -38.82 3.17 36.12
N ASN A 7 -38.46 4.10 35.23
CA ASN A 7 -37.93 3.78 33.91
C ASN A 7 -36.57 3.06 34.00
N ASP A 8 -35.69 3.50 34.89
CA ASP A 8 -34.39 2.83 35.10
C ASP A 8 -34.57 1.41 35.63
N LEU A 9 -35.52 1.20 36.57
CA LEU A 9 -35.87 -0.12 37.08
C LEU A 9 -36.43 -1.04 35.99
N LEU A 10 -37.31 -0.52 35.13
CA LEU A 10 -37.87 -1.29 34.01
C LEU A 10 -36.82 -1.62 32.95
N HIS A 11 -35.90 -0.70 32.65
CA HIS A 11 -34.78 -0.95 31.74
C HIS A 11 -33.85 -2.04 32.28
N ARG A 12 -33.54 -1.99 33.59
CA ARG A 12 -32.69 -2.99 34.25
C ARG A 12 -33.36 -4.37 34.28
N ALA A 13 -34.64 -4.43 34.64
CA ALA A 13 -35.42 -5.66 34.69
C ALA A 13 -35.55 -6.32 33.30
N ARG A 14 -35.81 -5.52 32.25
CA ARG A 14 -35.88 -6.04 30.86
C ARG A 14 -34.53 -6.58 30.38
N GLY A 15 -33.44 -5.90 30.70
CA GLY A 15 -32.08 -6.35 30.34
C GLY A 15 -31.70 -7.65 31.05
N GLU A 16 -32.10 -7.81 32.31
CA GLU A 16 -31.83 -9.00 33.11
C GLU A 16 -32.64 -10.21 32.64
N GLN A 17 -33.93 -10.00 32.34
CA GLN A 17 -34.80 -11.04 31.76
C GLN A 17 -34.28 -11.53 30.40
N TYR A 18 -33.76 -10.62 29.56
CA TYR A 18 -33.15 -10.99 28.29
C TYR A 18 -31.91 -11.88 28.49
N ARG A 19 -30.99 -11.51 29.39
CA ARG A 19 -29.79 -12.33 29.71
C ARG A 19 -30.16 -13.70 30.27
N HIS A 20 -31.15 -13.76 31.16
CA HIS A 20 -31.62 -15.02 31.74
C HIS A 20 -32.24 -15.95 30.68
N SER A 21 -33.01 -15.38 29.75
CA SER A 21 -33.61 -16.14 28.64
C SER A 21 -32.55 -16.71 27.68
N GLN A 22 -31.46 -15.98 27.44
CA GLN A 22 -30.32 -16.44 26.62
C GLN A 22 -29.55 -17.57 27.32
N ASN A 23 -29.29 -17.45 28.62
CA ASN A 23 -28.62 -18.49 29.40
C ASN A 23 -29.42 -19.80 29.47
N LEU A 24 -30.74 -19.72 29.64
CA LEU A 24 -31.63 -20.90 29.66
C LEU A 24 -31.66 -21.63 28.32
N ARG A 25 -31.57 -20.91 27.20
CA ARG A 25 -31.63 -21.51 25.87
C ARG A 25 -30.38 -22.29 25.48
N ARG A 26 -29.24 -22.13 26.20
CA ARG A 26 -27.93 -22.77 25.93
C ARG A 26 -27.49 -22.77 24.45
N SER A 27 -28.09 -21.93 23.61
CA SER A 27 -27.93 -21.93 22.17
C SER A 27 -26.87 -20.93 21.77
N ARG A 28 -25.65 -21.41 21.49
CA ARG A 28 -24.54 -20.62 20.93
C ARG A 28 -24.74 -20.22 19.45
N THR A 29 -25.93 -20.41 18.89
CA THR A 29 -26.15 -20.34 17.44
C THR A 29 -26.63 -18.98 16.91
N HIS A 30 -26.82 -17.95 17.75
CA HIS A 30 -27.27 -16.63 17.28
C HIS A 30 -26.47 -15.41 17.75
N ILE A 31 -25.29 -15.61 18.36
CA ILE A 31 -24.33 -14.51 18.48
C ILE A 31 -23.61 -14.38 17.12
N ALA A 32 -24.26 -13.71 16.18
CA ALA A 32 -23.54 -12.95 15.19
C ALA A 32 -22.68 -11.95 15.99
N VAL A 33 -21.40 -12.25 16.11
CA VAL A 33 -20.43 -11.44 16.86
C VAL A 33 -20.47 -10.03 16.27
N PRO A 34 -20.95 -9.00 16.98
CA PRO A 34 -20.54 -7.65 16.63
C PRO A 34 -19.07 -7.58 17.03
N SER A 35 -18.17 -7.53 16.06
CA SER A 35 -16.74 -7.38 16.30
C SER A 35 -16.47 -6.01 16.94
N ARG A 36 -16.57 -5.96 18.27
CA ARG A 36 -15.93 -4.95 19.10
C ARG A 36 -14.99 -5.65 20.07
N ASN A 37 -14.05 -6.42 19.51
CA ASN A 37 -12.80 -6.74 20.18
C ASN A 37 -11.88 -5.53 19.98
N LEU A 38 -12.08 -4.49 20.80
CA LEU A 38 -11.02 -3.50 21.00
C LEU A 38 -9.92 -4.22 21.80
N PRO A 39 -8.68 -4.34 21.29
CA PRO A 39 -7.58 -4.86 22.09
C PRO A 39 -7.34 -3.91 23.27
N SER A 40 -7.31 -4.46 24.49
CA SER A 40 -7.06 -3.71 25.74
C SER A 40 -5.57 -3.40 25.95
N LEU A 41 -4.78 -3.36 24.89
CA LEU A 41 -3.35 -3.07 24.93
C LEU A 41 -3.11 -1.71 24.27
N PRO A 42 -2.54 -0.73 24.99
CA PRO A 42 -2.19 0.56 24.40
C PRO A 42 -1.19 0.34 23.25
N PHE A 43 -1.44 1.00 22.12
CA PHE A 43 -0.69 0.85 20.88
C PHE A 43 0.80 1.23 21.00
N ASN A 44 1.21 1.87 22.09
CA ASN A 44 2.55 2.47 22.25
C ASN A 44 3.60 1.52 22.85
N LEU A 45 3.34 0.21 22.90
CA LEU A 45 4.26 -0.79 23.50
C LEU A 45 4.95 -1.72 22.48
N ILE A 46 4.68 -1.55 21.17
CA ILE A 46 5.24 -2.44 20.13
C ILE A 46 6.47 -1.81 19.45
N ASP A 47 6.64 -0.49 19.51
CA ASP A 47 7.84 0.20 19.01
C ASP A 47 8.84 0.43 20.15
N LEU A 48 9.56 -0.65 20.50
CA LEU A 48 10.83 -0.54 21.21
C LEU A 48 11.94 -0.96 20.25
N ASP A 49 12.39 0.00 19.44
CA ASP A 49 13.70 -0.11 18.80
C ASP A 49 14.77 0.06 19.89
N PRO A 50 15.67 -0.92 20.09
CA PRO A 50 16.83 -0.71 20.94
C PRO A 50 17.80 0.28 20.27
N PRO A 51 18.46 1.17 21.04
CA PRO A 51 19.43 2.09 20.49
C PRO A 51 20.60 1.31 19.89
N THR A 52 20.87 1.54 18.61
CA THR A 52 22.04 0.98 17.92
C THR A 52 23.26 1.79 18.33
N THR A 53 24.03 1.25 19.27
CA THR A 53 25.36 1.77 19.59
C THR A 53 26.31 1.43 18.45
N GLU A 54 27.06 2.44 18.02
CA GLU A 54 28.12 2.39 17.02
C GLU A 54 29.25 1.41 17.35
N ASN A 55 29.96 1.03 16.28
CA ASN A 55 31.36 0.54 16.23
C ASN A 55 31.66 -0.90 16.71
N SER A 56 31.84 -1.80 15.74
CA SER A 56 33.16 -2.44 15.58
C SER A 56 33.32 -3.08 14.19
N LEU A 57 34.25 -2.54 13.41
CA LEU A 57 34.94 -3.23 12.32
C LEU A 57 35.69 -4.44 12.93
N ILE A 58 35.49 -5.65 12.41
CA ILE A 58 36.53 -6.67 12.19
C ILE A 58 35.99 -7.74 11.25
N GLU A 59 36.71 -7.88 10.16
CA GLU A 59 36.71 -8.92 9.15
C GLU A 59 36.96 -10.31 9.77
N SER A 60 36.04 -11.27 9.59
CA SER A 60 36.42 -12.69 9.52
C SER A 60 35.31 -13.56 8.92
N THR A 61 35.69 -14.28 7.87
CA THR A 61 35.03 -15.47 7.34
C THR A 61 34.69 -16.46 8.45
N LYS A 62 33.40 -16.82 8.61
CA LYS A 62 32.99 -18.08 9.26
C LYS A 62 31.54 -18.46 8.94
N GLU A 63 31.38 -19.76 8.80
CA GLU A 63 30.21 -20.54 8.44
C GLU A 63 28.93 -20.14 9.18
N LYS A 64 27.80 -20.19 8.47
CA LYS A 64 26.45 -20.05 9.05
C LYS A 64 26.26 -21.10 10.17
N PRO A 65 26.01 -20.71 11.43
CA PRO A 65 25.60 -21.67 12.43
C PRO A 65 24.15 -22.09 12.15
N ASP A 66 23.94 -23.40 12.16
CA ASP A 66 22.67 -24.08 11.98
C ASP A 66 21.68 -23.65 13.08
N GLN A 67 20.71 -22.81 12.76
CA GLN A 67 19.72 -22.26 13.69
C GLN A 67 18.67 -23.30 14.18
N ARG A 68 18.91 -24.60 13.97
CA ARG A 68 17.97 -25.68 14.33
C ARG A 68 18.25 -26.39 15.65
N ALA A 69 19.21 -25.92 16.45
CA ALA A 69 19.34 -26.34 17.83
C ALA A 69 18.58 -25.36 18.76
N LEU A 70 17.25 -25.37 18.70
CA LEU A 70 16.43 -24.77 19.74
C LEU A 70 16.82 -25.44 21.06
N LYS A 71 17.47 -24.68 21.96
CA LYS A 71 17.78 -25.10 23.33
C LYS A 71 16.48 -25.62 23.95
N LYS A 72 16.36 -26.93 24.15
CA LYS A 72 15.29 -27.53 24.95
C LYS A 72 15.53 -27.11 26.38
N TYR A 73 14.77 -26.13 26.85
CA TYR A 73 14.73 -25.78 28.27
C TYR A 73 13.93 -26.85 29.00
N SER A 74 14.38 -27.25 30.20
CA SER A 74 13.63 -28.14 31.07
C SER A 74 12.42 -27.39 31.61
N GLY A 75 11.22 -27.73 31.14
CA GLY A 75 9.96 -27.14 31.55
C GLY A 75 8.84 -27.44 30.54
N PRO A 76 7.57 -27.16 30.88
CA PRO A 76 6.50 -27.17 29.89
C PRO A 76 6.80 -26.15 28.79
N ASP A 77 6.47 -26.49 27.54
CA ASP A 77 6.71 -25.58 26.42
C ASP A 77 6.06 -24.21 26.69
N PRO A 78 6.77 -23.09 26.41
CA PRO A 78 6.21 -21.77 26.60
C PRO A 78 4.92 -21.64 25.77
N PRO A 79 3.88 -20.95 26.28
CA PRO A 79 2.65 -20.76 25.55
C PRO A 79 2.93 -20.13 24.18
N LYS A 80 2.19 -20.54 23.14
CA LYS A 80 2.39 -20.08 21.75
C LYS A 80 2.40 -18.55 21.58
N SER A 81 1.78 -17.83 22.51
CA SER A 81 1.79 -16.36 22.59
C SER A 81 3.15 -15.77 22.99
N TRP A 82 4.06 -16.55 23.57
CA TRP A 82 5.41 -16.13 23.98
C TRP A 82 6.47 -16.56 22.97
N THR A 83 6.18 -17.55 22.13
CA THR A 83 7.02 -17.95 20.99
C THR A 83 6.70 -17.16 19.73
N LEU A 84 6.22 -15.91 19.86
CA LEU A 84 6.21 -14.94 18.77
C LEU A 84 7.66 -14.55 18.46
N THR A 85 8.45 -15.52 17.99
CA THR A 85 9.45 -15.20 16.98
C THR A 85 8.62 -14.72 15.80
N ALA A 86 8.31 -13.44 15.77
CA ALA A 86 7.82 -12.77 14.59
C ALA A 86 8.84 -13.14 13.53
N ALA A 87 8.52 -14.14 12.70
CA ALA A 87 9.36 -14.54 11.59
C ALA A 87 9.57 -13.23 10.85
N LYS A 88 10.81 -12.70 10.92
CA LYS A 88 11.13 -11.38 10.44
C LYS A 88 10.59 -11.31 9.02
N ASP A 89 9.54 -10.52 8.82
CA ASP A 89 8.86 -10.50 7.54
C ASP A 89 9.85 -9.93 6.54
N VAL A 90 10.48 -10.81 5.77
CA VAL A 90 11.52 -10.45 4.80
C VAL A 90 10.94 -9.44 3.80
N ARG A 91 9.61 -9.51 3.56
CA ARG A 91 8.88 -8.62 2.67
C ARG A 91 8.58 -7.24 3.25
N ASN A 92 8.95 -7.00 4.52
CA ASN A 92 8.89 -5.67 5.13
C ASN A 92 10.27 -5.00 5.26
N THR A 93 11.29 -5.54 4.61
CA THR A 93 12.62 -4.90 4.56
C THR A 93 12.70 -3.90 3.41
N ALA A 94 13.48 -2.82 3.59
CA ALA A 94 13.69 -1.83 2.54
C ALA A 94 14.32 -2.44 1.27
N ALA A 95 15.29 -3.35 1.44
CA ALA A 95 15.92 -4.07 0.35
C ALA A 95 14.90 -4.86 -0.49
N TRP A 96 13.98 -5.59 0.17
CA TRP A 96 12.93 -6.30 -0.56
C TRP A 96 11.98 -5.33 -1.26
N ARG A 97 11.56 -4.23 -0.62
CA ARG A 97 10.67 -3.24 -1.25
C ARG A 97 11.34 -2.57 -2.46
N LYS A 98 12.62 -2.25 -2.35
CA LYS A 98 13.47 -1.75 -3.45
C LYS A 98 13.43 -2.72 -4.62
N GLN A 99 13.73 -3.99 -4.38
CA GLN A 99 13.70 -5.04 -5.41
C GLN A 99 12.28 -5.22 -6.02
N ALA A 100 11.25 -5.22 -5.17
CA ALA A 100 9.88 -5.43 -5.60
C ALA A 100 9.38 -4.28 -6.48
N LEU A 101 9.73 -3.03 -6.16
CA LEU A 101 9.35 -1.83 -6.92
C LEU A 101 10.28 -1.50 -8.10
N ALA A 102 11.43 -2.17 -8.21
CA ALA A 102 12.43 -1.89 -9.23
C ALA A 102 11.87 -1.90 -10.66
N ALA A 103 11.04 -2.90 -11.01
CA ALA A 103 10.55 -3.02 -12.38
C ALA A 103 9.58 -1.91 -12.79
N VAL A 104 8.63 -1.54 -11.91
CA VAL A 104 7.66 -0.47 -12.21
C VAL A 104 8.37 0.87 -12.35
N PHE A 105 9.32 1.17 -11.46
CA PHE A 105 10.08 2.41 -11.55
C PHE A 105 10.98 2.41 -12.80
N ALA A 106 11.67 1.30 -13.09
CA ALA A 106 12.58 1.22 -14.25
C ALA A 106 11.80 1.41 -15.55
N HIS A 107 10.64 0.76 -15.68
CA HIS A 107 9.79 0.93 -16.85
C HIS A 107 9.31 2.38 -16.99
N ARG A 108 8.85 3.02 -15.90
CA ARG A 108 8.39 4.41 -15.96
C ARG A 108 9.49 5.38 -16.41
N SER A 109 10.72 5.20 -15.91
CA SER A 109 11.86 6.04 -16.27
C SER A 109 12.25 5.99 -17.75
N GLN A 110 11.81 4.95 -18.48
CA GLN A 110 12.03 4.87 -19.93
C GLN A 110 11.03 5.72 -20.72
N PHE A 111 9.81 5.93 -20.18
CA PHE A 111 8.73 6.63 -20.89
C PHE A 111 8.64 8.11 -20.55
N ARG A 112 9.01 8.49 -19.33
CA ARG A 112 9.18 9.90 -18.98
C ARG A 112 10.66 10.20 -19.10
N HIS A 113 11.03 11.17 -19.94
CA HIS A 113 12.38 11.76 -19.97
C HIS A 113 12.66 12.56 -18.67
N GLU A 114 12.32 12.01 -17.52
CA GLU A 114 12.53 12.62 -16.20
C GLU A 114 14.01 12.49 -15.85
N THR A 115 14.71 13.61 -15.90
CA THR A 115 16.13 13.79 -15.54
C THR A 115 16.36 13.90 -14.03
N HIS A 116 15.30 13.99 -13.23
CA HIS A 116 15.39 14.31 -11.80
C HIS A 116 15.13 13.06 -10.94
N LEU A 117 16.19 12.59 -10.28
CA LEU A 117 16.30 11.34 -9.53
C LEU A 117 16.06 10.12 -10.39
N THR A 118 17.15 9.66 -11.00
CA THR A 118 17.12 8.38 -11.70
C THR A 118 16.67 7.31 -10.72
N THR A 119 15.58 6.64 -11.06
CA THR A 119 15.22 5.33 -10.51
C THR A 119 16.44 4.40 -10.36
N ALA A 120 17.48 4.59 -11.19
CA ALA A 120 18.76 3.93 -11.07
C ALA A 120 19.44 4.09 -9.69
N GLU A 121 19.33 5.24 -9.02
CA GLU A 121 19.82 5.41 -7.63
C GLU A 121 19.05 4.55 -6.65
N LEU A 122 17.73 4.41 -6.85
CA LEU A 122 16.91 3.50 -6.06
C LEU A 122 17.20 2.04 -6.37
N ILE A 123 17.70 1.66 -7.56
CA ILE A 123 17.84 0.26 -7.98
C ILE A 123 19.28 -0.29 -7.88
N ASP A 124 20.31 0.53 -8.10
CA ASP A 124 21.70 0.03 -8.16
C ASP A 124 22.19 -0.39 -6.75
N GLU A 125 22.47 -1.68 -6.58
CA GLU A 125 23.14 -2.24 -5.38
C GLU A 125 24.63 -2.49 -5.65
N ALA A 126 25.03 -2.62 -6.91
CA ALA A 126 26.38 -3.00 -7.30
C ALA A 126 27.37 -1.86 -7.06
N ASN A 127 26.89 -0.61 -7.13
CA ASN A 127 27.64 0.57 -6.73
C ASN A 127 26.76 1.39 -5.79
N PRO A 128 27.02 1.42 -4.47
CA PRO A 128 26.33 2.31 -3.56
C PRO A 128 26.70 3.75 -3.94
N LYS A 129 25.92 4.33 -4.85
CA LYS A 129 26.01 5.75 -5.17
C LYS A 129 25.64 6.49 -3.90
N LEU A 130 26.41 7.52 -3.58
CA LEU A 130 26.05 8.44 -2.52
C LEU A 130 24.62 8.94 -2.79
N PRO A 131 23.72 8.90 -1.79
CA PRO A 131 22.37 9.42 -1.97
C PRO A 131 22.46 10.87 -2.41
N SER A 132 21.57 11.28 -3.32
CA SER A 132 21.49 12.67 -3.70
C SER A 132 21.24 13.55 -2.47
N LEU A 133 21.65 14.83 -2.55
CA LEU A 133 21.35 15.80 -1.50
C LEU A 133 19.85 15.88 -1.21
N VAL A 134 19.01 15.80 -2.25
CA VAL A 134 17.55 15.83 -2.11
C VAL A 134 17.07 14.65 -1.28
N THR A 135 17.57 13.44 -1.57
CA THR A 135 17.24 12.23 -0.81
C THR A 135 17.60 12.37 0.66
N LEU A 136 18.80 12.88 0.98
CA LEU A 136 19.24 13.12 2.35
C LEU A 136 18.36 14.15 3.07
N CYS A 137 18.02 15.25 2.40
CA CYS A 137 17.13 16.27 2.97
C CYS A 137 15.73 15.69 3.24
N LEU A 138 15.17 14.92 2.31
CA LEU A 138 13.87 14.28 2.49
C LEU A 138 13.88 13.25 3.62
N GLU A 139 14.97 12.51 3.78
CA GLU A 139 15.17 11.57 4.90
C GLU A 139 15.17 12.30 6.24
N MET A 140 15.92 13.41 6.35
CA MET A 140 15.90 14.25 7.55
C MET A 140 14.48 14.75 7.86
N LEU A 141 13.75 15.25 6.85
CA LEU A 141 12.38 15.76 7.04
C LEU A 141 11.41 14.69 7.57
N VAL A 142 11.57 13.42 7.18
CA VAL A 142 10.71 12.33 7.66
C VAL A 142 11.09 11.88 9.07
N ASN A 143 12.38 11.93 9.41
CA ASN A 143 12.90 11.38 10.67
C ASN A 143 12.89 12.40 11.81
N GLU A 144 13.04 13.70 11.54
CA GLU A 144 13.15 14.74 12.56
C GLU A 144 11.80 15.30 13.02
N PHE A 145 10.78 15.26 12.16
CA PHE A 145 9.48 15.88 12.42
C PHE A 145 8.44 14.87 12.91
N THR A 146 7.60 15.30 13.84
CA THR A 146 6.41 14.52 14.22
C THR A 146 5.40 14.48 13.06
N THR A 147 4.47 13.52 13.09
CA THR A 147 3.41 13.44 12.08
C THR A 147 2.60 14.74 11.94
N SER A 148 2.37 15.46 13.04
CA SER A 148 1.62 16.73 13.00
C SER A 148 2.42 17.83 12.31
N GLU A 149 3.66 18.05 12.73
CA GLU A 149 4.55 19.08 12.16
C GLU A 149 4.84 18.79 10.68
N PHE A 150 5.04 17.52 10.32
CA PHE A 150 5.20 17.12 8.93
C PHE A 150 4.00 17.55 8.07
N ILE A 151 2.78 17.31 8.56
CA ILE A 151 1.55 17.61 7.82
C ILE A 151 1.29 19.12 7.75
N GLU A 152 1.51 19.84 8.85
CA GLU A 152 1.16 21.27 8.97
C GLU A 152 2.24 22.19 8.39
N ASP A 153 3.53 21.87 8.58
CA ASP A 153 4.64 22.75 8.23
C ASP A 153 5.35 22.34 6.93
N ILE A 154 5.53 21.03 6.71
CA ILE A 154 6.34 20.53 5.59
C ILE A 154 5.52 20.33 4.32
N VAL A 155 4.40 19.58 4.40
CA VAL A 155 3.57 19.24 3.22
C VAL A 155 3.14 20.48 2.41
N PRO A 156 2.67 21.58 3.03
CA PRO A 156 2.25 22.76 2.28
C PRO A 156 3.39 23.43 1.50
N CYS A 157 4.63 23.33 2.01
CA CYS A 157 5.81 23.94 1.41
C CYS A 157 6.45 23.07 0.32
N LEU A 158 6.10 21.79 0.23
CA LEU A 158 6.68 20.87 -0.76
C LEU A 158 6.01 21.03 -2.13
N PRO A 159 6.76 21.36 -3.20
CA PRO A 159 6.25 21.34 -4.56
C PRO A 159 5.91 19.90 -5.02
N PRO A 160 5.03 19.73 -6.02
CA PRO A 160 4.52 18.41 -6.43
C PRO A 160 5.61 17.40 -6.77
N HIS A 161 6.67 17.81 -7.47
CA HIS A 161 7.77 16.94 -7.83
C HIS A 161 8.55 16.45 -6.60
N LEU A 162 8.78 17.29 -5.59
CA LEU A 162 9.45 16.86 -4.34
C LEU A 162 8.55 15.96 -3.50
N ARG A 163 7.22 16.22 -3.47
CA ARG A 163 6.26 15.29 -2.83
C ARG A 163 6.33 13.91 -3.48
N LEU A 164 6.45 13.83 -4.81
CA LEU A 164 6.54 12.56 -5.52
C LEU A 164 7.84 11.83 -5.18
N GLN A 165 8.96 12.56 -5.14
CA GLN A 165 10.25 11.99 -4.75
C GLN A 165 10.23 11.46 -3.32
N LEU A 166 9.62 12.21 -2.40
CA LEU A 166 9.41 11.80 -1.03
C LEU A 166 8.53 10.54 -0.93
N LEU A 167 7.44 10.50 -1.70
CA LEU A 167 6.54 9.36 -1.77
C LEU A 167 7.26 8.08 -2.25
N ARG A 168 8.09 8.19 -3.29
CA ARG A 168 8.90 7.08 -3.81
C ARG A 168 9.96 6.62 -2.82
N TYR A 169 10.67 7.56 -2.19
CA TYR A 169 11.69 7.27 -1.19
C TYR A 169 11.08 6.54 0.01
N THR A 170 10.03 7.09 0.59
CA THR A 170 9.36 6.52 1.76
C THR A 170 8.72 5.15 1.43
N ALA A 171 8.15 4.97 0.24
CA ALA A 171 7.64 3.66 -0.21
C ALA A 171 8.70 2.54 -0.15
N VAL A 172 9.98 2.86 -0.36
CA VAL A 172 11.08 1.90 -0.26
C VAL A 172 11.63 1.81 1.16
N HIS A 173 12.01 2.94 1.76
CA HIS A 173 12.80 2.95 2.99
C HIS A 173 11.94 2.88 4.25
N SER A 174 10.92 3.73 4.36
CA SER A 174 10.03 3.83 5.52
C SER A 174 8.60 4.18 5.09
N PRO A 175 7.75 3.16 4.80
CA PRO A 175 6.41 3.40 4.28
C PRO A 175 5.58 4.28 5.20
N LEU A 176 4.96 5.32 4.62
CA LEU A 176 4.20 6.31 5.38
C LEU A 176 2.95 5.71 6.04
N SER A 177 2.60 6.27 7.20
CA SER A 177 1.30 6.02 7.82
C SER A 177 0.16 6.51 6.91
N GLY A 178 -1.04 5.92 7.06
CA GLY A 178 -2.19 6.31 6.24
C GLY A 178 -2.54 7.81 6.33
N VAL A 179 -2.28 8.47 7.46
CA VAL A 179 -2.55 9.90 7.67
C VAL A 179 -1.52 10.78 6.93
N MET A 180 -0.23 10.45 7.04
CA MET A 180 0.83 11.17 6.32
C MET A 180 0.68 10.98 4.80
N LEU A 181 0.38 9.76 4.37
CA LEU A 181 0.14 9.45 2.97
C LEU A 181 -1.04 10.26 2.42
N GLN A 182 -2.18 10.28 3.10
CA GLN A 182 -3.34 11.07 2.67
C GLN A 182 -3.02 12.56 2.57
N SER A 183 -2.21 13.10 3.48
CA SER A 183 -1.83 14.52 3.49
C SER A 183 -0.96 14.90 2.28
N LEU A 184 -0.04 14.01 1.86
CA LEU A 184 0.78 14.23 0.66
C LEU A 184 -0.01 14.16 -0.66
N LEU A 185 -1.15 13.47 -0.64
CA LEU A 185 -1.98 13.26 -1.83
C LEU A 185 -3.02 14.37 -2.05
N ILE A 186 -3.24 15.27 -1.09
CA ILE A 186 -4.17 16.38 -1.24
C ILE A 186 -3.57 17.47 -2.14
N PRO A 187 -4.36 18.09 -3.04
CA PRO A 187 -5.82 17.94 -3.20
C PRO A 187 -6.28 16.81 -4.16
N ASP A 188 -5.45 16.42 -5.12
CA ASP A 188 -5.91 15.62 -6.28
C ASP A 188 -6.08 14.11 -6.00
N GLY A 189 -5.66 13.66 -4.83
CA GLY A 189 -5.59 12.24 -4.46
C GLY A 189 -4.37 11.52 -5.03
N HIS A 190 -3.46 12.23 -5.70
CA HIS A 190 -2.23 11.70 -6.28
C HIS A 190 -1.14 12.76 -6.32
N THR A 191 0.11 12.34 -6.50
CA THR A 191 1.24 13.24 -6.62
C THR A 191 1.83 13.11 -8.03
N ASP A 192 1.67 14.15 -8.85
CA ASP A 192 2.13 14.20 -10.25
C ASP A 192 1.74 12.95 -11.09
N GLY A 193 0.46 12.57 -11.01
CA GLY A 193 -0.09 11.42 -11.72
C GLY A 193 0.36 10.06 -11.17
N GLU A 194 0.94 10.00 -9.96
CA GLU A 194 1.26 8.74 -9.26
C GLU A 194 0.58 8.61 -7.90
N LEU A 195 0.23 7.38 -7.57
CA LEU A 195 -0.26 7.00 -6.26
C LEU A 195 0.44 5.71 -5.83
N ILE A 196 1.19 5.79 -4.73
CA ILE A 196 1.99 4.69 -4.19
C ILE A 196 1.52 4.38 -2.77
N VAL A 197 1.00 3.18 -2.56
CA VAL A 197 0.52 2.71 -1.25
C VAL A 197 1.30 1.47 -0.86
N VAL A 198 2.03 1.56 0.25
CA VAL A 198 2.92 0.48 0.70
C VAL A 198 2.67 0.13 2.15
N GLY A 199 2.55 -1.17 2.40
CA GLY A 199 2.58 -1.74 3.75
C GLY A 199 1.21 -1.86 4.42
N PRO A 200 1.10 -2.71 5.44
CA PRO A 200 -0.18 -3.11 6.02
C PRO A 200 -0.92 -1.97 6.73
N SER A 201 -0.19 -0.96 7.19
CA SER A 201 -0.73 0.21 7.90
C SER A 201 -1.28 1.28 6.95
N ALA A 202 -0.92 1.21 5.66
CA ALA A 202 -1.45 2.11 4.64
C ALA A 202 -2.71 1.50 4.03
N SER A 203 -3.84 2.20 4.18
CA SER A 203 -5.11 1.79 3.58
C SER A 203 -5.80 2.99 2.96
N LEU A 204 -6.23 2.84 1.71
CA LEU A 204 -7.08 3.80 1.03
C LEU A 204 -8.55 3.50 1.30
N ARG A 205 -9.35 4.56 1.43
CA ARG A 205 -10.82 4.42 1.53
C ARG A 205 -11.36 3.84 0.23
N GLY A 206 -12.38 2.98 0.30
CA GLY A 206 -12.99 2.38 -0.90
C GLY A 206 -13.63 3.39 -1.86
N THR A 207 -13.89 4.62 -1.41
CA THR A 207 -14.46 5.73 -2.19
C THR A 207 -13.43 6.80 -2.54
N PHE A 208 -12.13 6.50 -2.40
CA PHE A 208 -11.05 7.49 -2.53
C PHE A 208 -11.11 8.28 -3.84
N PHE A 209 -11.32 7.60 -4.98
CA PHE A 209 -11.42 8.25 -6.29
C PHE A 209 -12.78 8.89 -6.59
N LEU A 210 -13.80 8.64 -5.78
CA LEU A 210 -15.13 9.24 -5.96
C LEU A 210 -15.21 10.62 -5.29
N SER A 211 -14.58 10.76 -4.11
CA SER A 211 -14.63 11.97 -3.30
C SER A 211 -13.87 13.16 -3.90
N SER A 212 -12.81 12.93 -4.68
CA SER A 212 -12.04 14.04 -5.29
C SER A 212 -12.85 14.89 -6.27
N SER A 213 -13.96 14.36 -6.80
CA SER A 213 -14.81 15.07 -7.75
C SER A 213 -15.86 15.99 -7.12
N SER A 214 -16.23 15.81 -5.84
CA SER A 214 -17.37 16.51 -5.23
C SER A 214 -17.01 17.80 -4.49
N ASP A 215 -15.79 17.91 -3.96
CA ASP A 215 -15.43 19.05 -3.09
C ASP A 215 -15.10 20.33 -3.87
N MET A 216 -14.93 20.26 -5.20
CA MET A 216 -14.72 21.44 -6.04
C MET A 216 -16.00 22.23 -6.35
N THR A 217 -17.19 21.65 -6.17
CA THR A 217 -18.45 22.33 -6.52
C THR A 217 -19.03 23.21 -5.40
N ASP A 218 -18.68 22.98 -4.13
CA ASP A 218 -19.29 23.73 -2.99
C ASP A 218 -18.44 24.90 -2.47
N ALA A 219 -17.15 24.99 -2.86
CA ALA A 219 -16.29 26.12 -2.52
C ALA A 219 -16.48 27.36 -3.43
N ALA A 220 -17.22 27.22 -4.54
CA ALA A 220 -17.49 28.32 -5.47
C ALA A 220 -18.51 29.35 -4.95
N SER A 221 -19.15 29.10 -3.80
CA SER A 221 -20.16 30.00 -3.21
C SER A 221 -19.66 30.91 -2.07
N SER A 222 -18.37 30.88 -1.70
CA SER A 222 -17.82 31.75 -0.66
C SER A 222 -16.74 32.71 -1.18
N SER A 223 -17.14 33.97 -1.39
CA SER A 223 -16.33 35.20 -1.49
C SER A 223 -15.35 35.38 -2.68
N PRO A 224 -15.64 36.28 -3.64
CA PRO A 224 -14.79 36.54 -4.82
C PRO A 224 -13.63 37.52 -4.57
N GLN A 225 -13.02 37.58 -3.38
CA GLN A 225 -12.07 38.65 -3.02
C GLN A 225 -10.62 38.26 -2.70
N ALA A 226 -10.24 36.97 -2.71
CA ALA A 226 -8.85 36.56 -2.45
C ALA A 226 -8.07 36.07 -3.71
N ALA A 227 -8.74 35.82 -4.84
CA ALA A 227 -8.12 35.24 -6.04
C ALA A 227 -7.46 36.26 -6.98
N ARG A 228 -6.96 37.40 -6.47
CA ARG A 228 -6.32 38.46 -7.28
C ARG A 228 -4.88 38.79 -6.91
N ASN A 229 -4.18 37.87 -6.26
CA ASN A 229 -2.72 37.88 -6.16
C ASN A 229 -2.16 36.55 -6.67
N ILE A 230 -2.55 36.15 -7.89
CA ILE A 230 -1.78 35.17 -8.64
C ILE A 230 -0.55 35.94 -9.11
N SER A 231 0.52 35.89 -8.32
CA SER A 231 1.85 36.15 -8.84
C SER A 231 2.01 35.23 -10.04
N GLN A 232 2.06 35.81 -11.23
CA GLN A 232 2.36 35.15 -12.48
C GLN A 232 3.82 34.70 -12.39
N ASP A 233 4.03 33.57 -11.74
CA ASP A 233 5.33 32.92 -11.66
C ASP A 233 5.60 32.34 -13.05
N TRP A 234 6.71 32.71 -13.65
CA TRP A 234 7.01 32.38 -15.04
C TRP A 234 7.39 30.90 -15.25
N ASP A 235 7.42 30.13 -14.16
CA ASP A 235 7.66 28.68 -14.11
C ASP A 235 6.37 27.84 -13.96
N ASP A 236 5.19 28.47 -13.87
CA ASP A 236 3.91 27.76 -13.85
C ASP A 236 3.54 27.32 -15.29
N ASP A 237 4.15 26.23 -15.74
CA ASP A 237 3.75 25.45 -16.92
C ASP A 237 2.23 25.26 -16.87
N ASP A 238 1.49 25.74 -17.89
CA ASP A 238 0.02 25.86 -17.94
C ASP A 238 -0.68 24.65 -17.27
N GLY A 239 -1.03 24.84 -15.98
CA GLY A 239 -1.13 23.80 -14.96
C GLY A 239 -2.39 22.96 -15.01
N THR A 240 -2.62 22.23 -16.10
CA THR A 240 -3.61 21.15 -16.06
C THR A 240 -3.04 20.02 -15.19
N PRO A 241 -3.70 19.63 -14.08
CA PRO A 241 -3.18 18.59 -13.21
C PRO A 241 -3.03 17.29 -14.00
N ASN A 242 -1.84 16.70 -13.93
CA ASN A 242 -1.54 15.45 -14.61
C ASN A 242 -2.48 14.35 -14.09
N PRO A 243 -3.29 13.69 -14.95
CA PRO A 243 -4.21 12.66 -14.50
C PRO A 243 -3.44 11.49 -13.88
N LEU A 244 -4.08 10.76 -12.97
CA LEU A 244 -3.50 9.54 -12.39
C LEU A 244 -3.15 8.53 -13.49
N GLN A 245 -1.85 8.32 -13.71
CA GLN A 245 -1.31 7.42 -14.72
C GLN A 245 -0.67 6.17 -14.10
N CYS A 246 -0.14 6.27 -12.88
CA CYS A 246 0.58 5.20 -12.19
C CYS A 246 -0.08 4.88 -10.84
N PHE A 247 -0.51 3.64 -10.66
CA PHE A 247 -1.05 3.15 -9.39
C PHE A 247 -0.25 1.97 -8.89
N ILE A 248 0.41 2.14 -7.75
CA ILE A 248 1.23 1.13 -7.09
C ILE A 248 0.60 0.81 -5.74
N TYR A 249 0.30 -0.47 -5.52
CA TYR A 249 -0.32 -0.98 -4.31
C TYR A 249 0.43 -2.23 -3.85
N MET A 250 1.09 -2.16 -2.68
CA MET A 250 2.03 -3.19 -2.23
C MET A 250 1.80 -3.61 -0.77
N SER A 251 1.78 -4.92 -0.51
CA SER A 251 1.75 -5.49 0.85
C SER A 251 0.58 -4.98 1.73
N THR A 252 -0.54 -4.63 1.10
CA THR A 252 -1.75 -4.12 1.77
C THR A 252 -3.02 -4.71 1.16
N ARG A 253 -4.12 -4.68 1.90
CA ARG A 253 -5.41 -5.23 1.46
C ARG A 253 -6.05 -4.29 0.46
N LEU A 254 -6.29 -4.77 -0.76
CA LEU A 254 -6.97 -4.00 -1.79
C LEU A 254 -8.48 -4.23 -1.68
N SER A 255 -9.24 -3.16 -1.37
CA SER A 255 -10.70 -3.25 -1.35
C SER A 255 -11.24 -3.49 -2.77
N PRO A 256 -12.19 -4.43 -2.96
CA PRO A 256 -12.83 -4.63 -4.26
C PRO A 256 -13.48 -3.35 -4.81
N SER A 257 -14.03 -2.50 -3.93
CA SER A 257 -14.61 -1.22 -4.35
C SER A 257 -13.55 -0.28 -4.92
N LEU A 258 -12.36 -0.26 -4.32
CA LEU A 258 -11.26 0.57 -4.81
C LEU A 258 -10.83 0.16 -6.22
N LEU A 259 -10.70 -1.15 -6.46
CA LEU A 259 -10.35 -1.72 -7.76
C LEU A 259 -11.35 -1.33 -8.86
N LEU A 260 -12.64 -1.27 -8.53
CA LEU A 260 -13.71 -0.91 -9.47
C LEU A 260 -13.84 0.61 -9.67
N SER A 261 -13.29 1.41 -8.76
CA SER A 261 -13.27 2.87 -8.83
C SER A 261 -11.98 3.45 -9.41
N LEU A 262 -11.06 2.60 -9.90
CA LEU A 262 -9.80 3.05 -10.47
C LEU A 262 -10.05 3.94 -11.70
N PRO A 263 -9.35 5.08 -11.83
CA PRO A 263 -9.47 5.94 -13.00
C PRO A 263 -9.04 5.23 -14.30
N PRO A 264 -9.76 5.42 -15.43
CA PRO A 264 -9.41 4.80 -16.70
C PRO A 264 -8.12 5.35 -17.32
N SER A 265 -7.59 6.46 -16.79
CA SER A 265 -6.32 7.08 -17.18
C SER A 265 -5.08 6.28 -16.75
N ILE A 266 -5.25 5.26 -15.90
CA ILE A 266 -4.12 4.45 -15.42
C ILE A 266 -3.51 3.67 -16.58
N THR A 267 -2.20 3.88 -16.77
CA THR A 267 -1.36 3.19 -17.76
C THR A 267 -0.37 2.23 -17.11
N HIS A 268 0.02 2.47 -15.86
CA HIS A 268 0.93 1.64 -15.10
C HIS A 268 0.24 1.18 -13.82
N LEU A 269 0.07 -0.14 -13.69
CA LEU A 269 -0.59 -0.75 -12.55
C LEU A 269 0.34 -1.78 -11.91
N ALA A 270 0.72 -1.56 -10.66
CA ALA A 270 1.52 -2.51 -9.89
C ALA A 270 0.77 -2.95 -8.63
N LEU A 271 0.43 -4.23 -8.56
CA LEU A 271 -0.33 -4.86 -7.49
C LEU A 271 0.55 -5.97 -6.89
N ILE A 272 1.37 -5.62 -5.91
CA ILE A 272 2.51 -6.44 -5.49
C ILE A 272 2.27 -7.05 -4.11
N ASN A 273 2.52 -8.35 -3.94
CA ASN A 273 2.41 -9.04 -2.65
C ASN A 273 1.07 -8.76 -1.91
N LEU A 274 -0.05 -8.81 -2.64
CA LEU A 274 -1.35 -8.60 -2.02
C LEU A 274 -1.75 -9.84 -1.21
N PRO A 275 -2.27 -9.67 0.01
CA PRO A 275 -2.69 -10.78 0.86
C PRO A 275 -3.98 -11.46 0.38
N THR A 276 -4.76 -10.80 -0.49
CA THR A 276 -6.07 -11.24 -0.96
C THR A 276 -6.12 -11.28 -2.47
N SER A 277 -6.77 -12.32 -3.03
CA SER A 277 -7.04 -12.41 -4.46
C SER A 277 -7.94 -11.27 -4.94
N ILE A 278 -7.73 -10.85 -6.17
CA ILE A 278 -8.43 -9.74 -6.82
C ILE A 278 -9.09 -10.19 -8.13
N ALA A 279 -10.17 -9.53 -8.51
CA ALA A 279 -10.92 -9.84 -9.73
C ALA A 279 -10.21 -9.30 -10.99
N LEU A 280 -9.05 -9.86 -11.34
CA LEU A 280 -8.22 -9.42 -12.48
C LEU A 280 -8.98 -9.33 -13.81
N HIS A 281 -9.97 -10.21 -14.03
CA HIS A 281 -10.81 -10.23 -15.26
C HIS A 281 -11.63 -8.95 -15.47
N ARG A 282 -11.79 -8.11 -14.44
CA ARG A 282 -12.50 -6.83 -14.53
C ARG A 282 -11.59 -5.67 -14.93
N LEU A 283 -10.28 -5.79 -14.71
CA LEU A 283 -9.32 -4.71 -14.95
C LEU A 283 -9.34 -4.16 -16.38
N PRO A 284 -9.46 -4.97 -17.45
CA PRO A 284 -9.55 -4.42 -18.82
C PRO A 284 -10.75 -3.50 -19.04
N GLY A 285 -11.84 -3.71 -18.31
CA GLY A 285 -13.02 -2.86 -18.40
C GLY A 285 -12.90 -1.57 -17.60
N VAL A 286 -12.13 -1.58 -16.50
CA VAL A 286 -11.95 -0.42 -15.62
C VAL A 286 -10.80 0.45 -16.10
N CYS A 287 -9.65 -0.16 -16.42
CA CYS A 287 -8.43 0.51 -16.84
C CYS A 287 -7.99 -0.01 -18.21
N PRO A 288 -8.65 0.41 -19.31
CA PRO A 288 -8.38 -0.11 -20.65
C PRO A 288 -6.99 0.29 -21.19
N LEU A 289 -6.37 1.34 -20.64
CA LEU A 289 -5.11 1.92 -21.13
C LEU A 289 -3.85 1.34 -20.49
N ILE A 290 -3.96 0.23 -19.74
CA ILE A 290 -2.81 -0.37 -19.06
C ILE A 290 -1.77 -0.85 -20.09
N LYS A 291 -0.57 -0.26 -19.99
CA LYS A 291 0.64 -0.61 -20.74
C LYS A 291 1.58 -1.48 -19.93
N PHE A 292 1.61 -1.29 -18.62
CA PHE A 292 2.46 -2.02 -17.70
C PHE A 292 1.62 -2.60 -16.55
N LEU A 293 1.72 -3.91 -16.34
CA LEU A 293 1.05 -4.61 -15.26
C LEU A 293 2.06 -5.42 -14.44
N ASP A 294 2.21 -5.11 -13.15
CA ASP A 294 3.02 -5.89 -12.22
C ASP A 294 2.13 -6.63 -11.22
N LEU A 295 2.20 -7.96 -11.25
CA LEU A 295 1.51 -8.88 -10.34
C LEU A 295 2.50 -9.72 -9.52
N SER A 296 3.73 -9.23 -9.35
CA SER A 296 4.78 -9.98 -8.68
C SER A 296 4.48 -10.30 -7.21
N TYR A 297 5.04 -11.39 -6.72
CA TYR A 297 5.01 -11.87 -5.34
C TYR A 297 3.61 -12.22 -4.78
N ASN A 298 2.59 -12.30 -5.64
CA ASN A 298 1.23 -12.65 -5.24
C ASN A 298 1.07 -14.17 -5.10
N THR A 299 0.93 -14.64 -3.87
CA THR A 299 0.80 -16.08 -3.57
C THR A 299 -0.52 -16.69 -4.07
N TRP A 300 -1.56 -15.86 -4.21
CA TRP A 300 -2.87 -16.26 -4.73
C TRP A 300 -2.88 -16.50 -6.25
N LEU A 301 -1.77 -16.23 -6.96
CA LEU A 301 -1.59 -16.63 -8.37
C LEU A 301 -1.06 -18.06 -8.52
N ASN A 302 -0.79 -18.76 -7.42
CA ASN A 302 -0.26 -20.11 -7.46
C ASN A 302 -1.30 -21.11 -8.02
N PRO A 303 -1.03 -21.82 -9.13
CA PRO A 303 -1.95 -22.72 -9.81
C PRO A 303 -2.29 -23.96 -8.99
N MET A 304 -1.54 -24.25 -7.93
CA MET A 304 -1.91 -25.28 -6.96
C MET A 304 -3.23 -24.97 -6.24
N SER A 305 -3.65 -23.69 -6.23
CA SER A 305 -4.98 -23.30 -5.81
C SER A 305 -5.97 -23.40 -6.98
N THR A 306 -7.04 -24.17 -6.80
CA THR A 306 -8.15 -24.26 -7.77
C THR A 306 -8.75 -22.89 -8.09
N ASP A 307 -8.80 -21.99 -7.11
CA ASP A 307 -9.38 -20.66 -7.26
C ASP A 307 -8.49 -19.76 -8.12
N ALA A 308 -7.18 -19.90 -8.01
CA ALA A 308 -6.20 -19.20 -8.83
C ALA A 308 -6.31 -19.63 -10.30
N ALA A 309 -6.33 -20.95 -10.54
CA ALA A 309 -6.48 -21.51 -11.87
C ALA A 309 -7.79 -21.07 -12.55
N ASN A 310 -8.89 -21.05 -11.79
CA ASN A 310 -10.19 -20.57 -12.27
C ASN A 310 -10.20 -19.05 -12.53
N SER A 311 -9.49 -18.27 -11.71
CA SER A 311 -9.42 -16.82 -11.89
C SER A 311 -8.56 -16.44 -13.10
N LEU A 312 -7.45 -17.16 -13.32
CA LEU A 312 -6.56 -16.99 -14.46
C LEU A 312 -7.18 -17.49 -15.77
N SER A 313 -7.94 -18.58 -15.75
CA SER A 313 -8.62 -19.10 -16.95
C SER A 313 -9.74 -18.19 -17.45
N ARG A 314 -10.30 -17.36 -16.57
CA ARG A 314 -11.27 -16.31 -16.91
C ARG A 314 -10.63 -15.05 -17.51
N LEU A 315 -9.30 -14.94 -17.50
CA LEU A 315 -8.62 -13.80 -18.09
C LEU A 315 -8.65 -13.89 -19.60
N ASP A 316 -9.39 -12.97 -20.19
CA ASP A 316 -9.35 -12.71 -21.61
C ASP A 316 -8.22 -11.74 -21.92
N TRP A 317 -7.07 -12.29 -22.32
CA TRP A 317 -5.87 -11.52 -22.66
C TRP A 317 -6.05 -10.66 -23.91
N ASP A 318 -7.00 -10.97 -24.78
CA ASP A 318 -7.25 -10.18 -26.01
C ASP A 318 -7.79 -8.79 -25.67
N ARG A 319 -8.46 -8.64 -24.51
CA ARG A 319 -8.97 -7.35 -24.01
C ARG A 319 -7.88 -6.39 -23.51
N TRP A 320 -6.66 -6.87 -23.33
CA TRP A 320 -5.53 -6.08 -22.84
C TRP A 320 -4.71 -5.52 -24.01
N SER A 321 -5.37 -4.85 -24.96
CA SER A 321 -4.77 -4.43 -26.24
C SER A 321 -3.55 -3.50 -26.10
N HIS A 322 -3.48 -2.72 -25.01
CA HIS A 322 -2.38 -1.78 -24.76
C HIS A 322 -1.25 -2.36 -23.91
N LEU A 323 -1.41 -3.56 -23.36
CA LEU A 323 -0.43 -4.17 -22.46
C LEU A 323 0.85 -4.49 -23.24
N ARG A 324 1.98 -3.93 -22.79
CA ARG A 324 3.32 -4.11 -23.36
C ARG A 324 4.24 -4.89 -22.44
N THR A 325 4.05 -4.77 -21.12
CA THR A 325 4.91 -5.44 -20.14
C THR A 325 4.09 -6.03 -19.02
N LEU A 326 4.37 -7.29 -18.71
CA LEU A 326 3.74 -8.06 -17.65
C LEU A 326 4.82 -8.59 -16.70
N CYS A 327 4.81 -8.16 -15.44
CA CYS A 327 5.74 -8.65 -14.42
C CYS A 327 5.07 -9.69 -13.52
N LEU A 328 5.72 -10.85 -13.38
CA LEU A 328 5.23 -12.02 -12.66
C LEU A 328 6.32 -12.61 -11.75
N ARG A 329 7.13 -11.75 -11.12
CA ARG A 329 8.25 -12.23 -10.28
C ARG A 329 7.75 -13.05 -9.11
N GLU A 330 8.42 -14.15 -8.81
CA GLU A 330 8.04 -15.11 -7.75
C GLU A 330 6.55 -15.52 -7.76
N SER A 331 5.89 -15.43 -8.91
CA SER A 331 4.51 -15.86 -9.10
C SER A 331 4.54 -17.17 -9.86
N SER A 332 4.00 -18.24 -9.30
CA SER A 332 4.08 -19.59 -9.89
C SER A 332 3.15 -19.78 -11.08
N ILE A 333 3.10 -18.87 -12.05
CA ILE A 333 2.15 -18.93 -13.16
C ILE A 333 2.53 -20.06 -14.13
N PRO A 334 1.56 -20.88 -14.59
CA PRO A 334 1.85 -21.96 -15.52
C PRO A 334 2.18 -21.41 -16.92
N GLU A 335 3.09 -22.11 -17.62
CA GLU A 335 3.63 -21.68 -18.91
C GLU A 335 2.55 -21.56 -20.01
N ASP A 336 1.49 -22.37 -19.93
CA ASP A 336 0.36 -22.32 -20.85
C ASP A 336 -0.36 -20.96 -20.83
N MET A 337 -0.37 -20.29 -19.68
CA MET A 337 -0.94 -18.96 -19.52
C MET A 337 -0.10 -17.93 -20.27
N LEU A 338 1.22 -18.05 -20.24
CA LEU A 338 2.14 -17.12 -20.91
C LEU A 338 2.02 -17.21 -22.43
N VAL A 339 1.81 -18.41 -22.97
CA VAL A 339 1.47 -18.61 -24.39
C VAL A 339 0.14 -17.93 -24.75
N LYS A 340 -0.85 -17.97 -23.85
CA LYS A 340 -2.14 -17.29 -24.05
C LYS A 340 -2.02 -15.77 -24.05
N VAL A 341 -1.12 -15.19 -23.23
CA VAL A 341 -0.92 -13.72 -23.18
C VAL A 341 -0.55 -13.16 -24.56
N ASN A 342 0.34 -13.86 -25.28
CA ASN A 342 0.84 -13.43 -26.59
C ASN A 342 0.06 -14.01 -27.78
N LYS A 343 -1.01 -14.78 -27.53
CA LYS A 343 -1.83 -15.33 -28.59
C LYS A 343 -2.53 -14.20 -29.35
N ASN A 344 -2.52 -14.26 -30.69
CA ASN A 344 -3.19 -13.30 -31.59
C ASN A 344 -2.69 -11.84 -31.49
N ARG A 345 -1.54 -11.59 -30.86
CA ARG A 345 -0.94 -10.24 -30.80
C ARG A 345 0.11 -10.06 -31.88
N TRP A 346 0.16 -8.85 -32.43
CA TRP A 346 1.22 -8.45 -33.36
C TRP A 346 2.48 -8.04 -32.61
N ASP A 347 2.31 -7.29 -31.52
CA ASP A 347 3.39 -6.90 -30.61
C ASP A 347 3.42 -7.86 -29.41
N GLU A 348 4.57 -8.52 -29.20
CA GLU A 348 4.76 -9.40 -28.05
C GLU A 348 4.79 -8.60 -26.74
N VAL A 349 4.08 -9.10 -25.74
CA VAL A 349 4.15 -8.60 -24.37
C VAL A 349 5.45 -9.08 -23.75
N GLY A 350 6.30 -8.14 -23.31
CA GLY A 350 7.50 -8.45 -22.54
C GLY A 350 7.13 -9.01 -21.18
N ILE A 351 7.54 -10.25 -20.89
CA ILE A 351 7.27 -10.93 -19.62
C ILE A 351 8.52 -10.90 -18.75
N ILE A 352 8.43 -10.31 -17.55
CA ILE A 352 9.50 -10.29 -16.55
C ILE A 352 9.18 -11.30 -15.45
N ARG A 353 10.08 -12.25 -15.18
CA ARG A 353 9.94 -13.32 -14.18
C ARG A 353 10.86 -13.14 -12.98
#